data_AF-A0A969V2G3-F1
#
_entry.id   AF-A0A969V2G3-F1
#
_cell.length_a   1.000
_cell.length_b   1.000
_cell.length_c   1.000
_cell.angle_alpha   90.00
_cell.angle_beta   90.00
_cell.angle_gamma   90.00
#
_symmetry.space_group_name_H-M   'P 1'
#
loop_
_entity.id
_entity.type
_entity.pdbx_description
1 polymer ?
#
loop_
_entity_poly.entity_id
_entity_poly.type
_entity_poly.pdbx_seq_one_letter_code
_entity_poly.pdbx_strand_id
1 'polypeptide(L)'
;MTTAFVLKLKPEISLVEDSDQGPAMTTPSTRLDLSHLSPSLLASLRSLSQGGATEAELSQGILETGGFAELPKFYFFLTKFVRMGSICYALYEARAEVEPQAEVEPQPFATLIPTTRGVPFQPLVFEAIALDQPYQLSRLAYCHATDQRMLLESPTAPAQIELGDWRGGAIATALAQGKTAQALLDQIPGLTPETVQGFLSLLLSIGLISPLTASLTAPESGAAESEALRQWEFHDLLFHTRSRQGRTSQTVGSTYRFRGEIEPLPVIKPQPDDWEKIALPLPDGAAIAAQASGGIAQRDPGFWDVLQSR
;
A
#
# COMPACT_ATOMS: atom_id res chain seq x y z
N MET A 1 -15.53 7.90 21.57
CA MET A 1 -15.95 8.71 20.41
C MET A 1 -15.22 8.12 19.20
N THR A 2 -15.88 7.95 18.06
CA THR A 2 -15.20 7.46 16.84
C THR A 2 -14.31 8.58 16.33
N THR A 3 -12.99 8.36 16.26
CA THR A 3 -12.05 9.35 15.72
C THR A 3 -12.43 9.68 14.26
N ALA A 4 -12.57 10.95 13.93
CA ALA A 4 -12.88 11.39 12.57
C ALA A 4 -11.59 11.48 11.75
N PHE A 5 -11.56 10.81 10.59
CA PHE A 5 -10.45 10.90 9.65
C PHE A 5 -10.68 12.01 8.62
N VAL A 6 -9.61 12.72 8.29
CA VAL A 6 -9.62 13.70 7.19
C VAL A 6 -9.42 12.94 5.89
N LEU A 7 -10.38 13.03 4.99
CA LEU A 7 -10.31 12.43 3.66
C LEU A 7 -9.51 13.33 2.73
N LYS A 8 -8.61 12.73 1.95
CA LYS A 8 -7.78 13.45 0.96
C LYS A 8 -7.76 12.71 -0.37
N LEU A 9 -7.61 13.43 -1.47
CA LEU A 9 -7.20 12.79 -2.72
C LEU A 9 -5.78 12.27 -2.59
N LYS A 10 -5.49 11.14 -3.24
CA LYS A 10 -4.11 10.66 -3.39
C LYS A 10 -3.22 11.74 -4.03
N PRO A 11 -1.94 11.85 -3.62
CA PRO A 11 -1.02 12.85 -4.17
C PRO A 11 -0.83 12.78 -5.69
N GLU A 12 -0.97 11.60 -6.28
CA GLU A 12 -0.88 11.39 -7.74
C GLU A 12 -2.12 11.87 -8.52
N ILE A 13 -3.18 12.29 -7.82
CA ILE A 13 -4.43 12.75 -8.41
C ILE A 13 -4.50 14.27 -8.28
N SER A 14 -4.61 14.95 -9.42
CA SER A 14 -4.84 16.40 -9.47
C SER A 14 -6.26 16.70 -9.94
N LEU A 15 -6.88 17.73 -9.38
CA LEU A 15 -8.13 18.30 -9.89
C LEU A 15 -7.76 19.49 -10.79
N VAL A 16 -8.13 19.43 -12.05
CA VAL A 16 -7.84 20.47 -13.06
C VAL A 16 -9.16 21.04 -13.55
N GLU A 17 -9.26 22.36 -13.58
CA GLU A 17 -10.42 23.09 -14.09
C GLU A 17 -9.96 23.98 -15.25
N ASP A 18 -9.98 23.40 -16.46
CA ASP A 18 -9.61 24.08 -17.69
C ASP A 18 -10.85 24.73 -18.30
N SER A 19 -10.75 25.98 -18.74
CA SER A 19 -11.84 26.71 -19.39
C SER A 19 -12.31 26.04 -20.68
N ASP A 20 -11.42 25.33 -21.39
CA ASP A 20 -11.72 24.72 -22.69
C ASP A 20 -12.19 23.26 -22.59
N GLN A 21 -11.74 22.53 -21.55
CA GLN A 21 -11.98 21.10 -21.39
C GLN A 21 -12.82 20.71 -20.18
N GLY A 22 -13.28 21.70 -19.41
CA GLY A 22 -14.08 21.47 -18.19
C GLY A 22 -13.27 20.87 -17.03
N PRO A 23 -13.93 20.66 -15.87
CA PRO A 23 -13.32 20.09 -14.69
C PRO A 23 -13.00 18.61 -14.89
N ALA A 24 -11.81 18.17 -14.47
CA ALA A 24 -11.39 16.78 -14.56
C ALA A 24 -10.45 16.39 -13.42
N MET A 25 -10.50 15.12 -13.03
CA MET A 25 -9.45 14.50 -12.22
C MET A 25 -8.42 13.84 -13.13
N THR A 26 -7.15 14.15 -12.91
CA THR A 26 -6.05 13.63 -13.72
C THR A 26 -5.08 12.82 -12.87
N THR A 27 -4.54 11.75 -13.46
CA THR A 27 -3.36 11.02 -13.01
C THR A 27 -2.33 11.05 -14.14
N PRO A 28 -1.07 10.60 -13.92
CA PRO A 28 -0.09 10.50 -15.01
C PRO A 28 -0.54 9.65 -16.21
N SER A 29 -1.55 8.78 -16.03
CA SER A 29 -2.01 7.83 -17.06
C SER A 29 -3.48 7.99 -17.48
N THR A 30 -4.28 8.79 -16.78
CA THR A 30 -5.73 8.85 -17.00
C THR A 30 -6.28 10.26 -16.75
N ARG A 31 -7.37 10.59 -17.47
CA ARG A 31 -8.20 11.77 -17.22
C ARG A 31 -9.64 11.31 -17.05
N LEU A 32 -10.27 11.71 -15.95
CA LEU A 32 -11.68 11.48 -15.66
C LEU A 32 -12.43 12.80 -15.77
N ASP A 33 -13.31 12.91 -16.75
CA ASP A 33 -14.18 14.07 -16.94
C ASP A 33 -15.21 14.18 -15.80
N LEU A 34 -15.32 15.38 -15.23
CA LEU A 34 -16.22 15.72 -14.13
C LEU A 34 -17.25 16.77 -14.53
N SER A 35 -17.39 17.10 -15.81
CA SER A 35 -18.30 18.14 -16.32
C SER A 35 -19.77 17.89 -15.99
N HIS A 36 -20.14 16.64 -15.67
CA HIS A 36 -21.49 16.26 -15.26
C HIS A 36 -21.78 16.45 -13.75
N LEU A 37 -20.76 16.79 -12.95
CA LEU A 37 -20.93 17.00 -11.52
C LEU A 37 -21.55 18.37 -11.23
N SER A 38 -22.38 18.42 -10.20
CA SER A 38 -22.93 19.68 -9.70
C SER A 38 -21.84 20.55 -9.05
N PRO A 39 -22.04 21.87 -8.95
CA PRO A 39 -21.08 22.76 -8.30
C PRO A 39 -20.75 22.38 -6.85
N SER A 40 -21.72 21.84 -6.10
CA SER A 40 -21.51 21.38 -4.71
C SER A 40 -20.60 20.15 -4.63
N LEU A 41 -20.76 19.20 -5.56
CA LEU A 41 -19.89 18.03 -5.67
C LEU A 41 -18.47 18.42 -6.09
N LEU A 42 -18.32 19.36 -7.04
CA LEU A 42 -17.01 19.90 -7.41
C LEU A 42 -16.34 20.62 -6.24
N ALA A 43 -17.09 21.40 -5.46
CA ALA A 43 -16.56 22.05 -4.25
C ALA A 43 -16.07 21.04 -3.20
N SER A 44 -16.77 19.92 -3.04
CA SER A 44 -16.32 18.82 -2.16
C SER A 44 -15.02 18.19 -2.67
N LEU A 45 -14.88 17.99 -3.99
CA LEU A 45 -13.64 17.49 -4.59
C LEU A 45 -12.46 18.46 -4.45
N ARG A 46 -12.71 19.78 -4.56
CA ARG A 46 -11.69 20.81 -4.26
C ARG A 46 -11.23 20.74 -2.81
N SER A 47 -12.17 20.55 -1.88
CA SER A 47 -11.84 20.41 -0.45
C SER A 47 -10.95 19.19 -0.22
N LEU A 48 -11.25 18.06 -0.87
CA LEU A 48 -10.42 16.85 -0.83
C LEU A 48 -9.02 17.04 -1.45
N SER A 49 -8.83 17.96 -2.41
CA SER A 49 -7.54 18.19 -3.08
C SER A 49 -6.67 19.26 -2.42
N GLN A 50 -7.25 20.25 -1.71
CA GLN A 50 -6.53 21.43 -1.20
C GLN A 50 -6.11 21.34 0.28
N GLY A 51 -6.61 20.36 1.02
CA GLY A 51 -6.32 20.22 2.45
C GLY A 51 -6.99 19.02 3.11
N GLY A 52 -8.02 18.49 2.46
CA GLY A 52 -8.85 17.41 2.96
C GLY A 52 -9.97 17.93 3.86
N ALA A 53 -10.97 17.08 4.06
CA ALA A 53 -12.06 17.34 4.99
C ALA A 53 -12.61 16.01 5.52
N THR A 54 -13.21 16.03 6.69
CA THR A 54 -13.95 14.89 7.24
C THR A 54 -15.22 14.64 6.42
N GLU A 55 -15.74 13.41 6.47
CA GLU A 55 -17.02 13.08 5.84
C GLU A 55 -18.18 13.95 6.36
N ALA A 56 -18.16 14.27 7.65
CA ALA A 56 -19.14 15.16 8.27
C ALA A 56 -19.09 16.58 7.69
N GLU A 57 -17.89 17.17 7.56
CA GLU A 57 -17.72 18.50 6.97
C GLU A 57 -18.14 18.53 5.49
N LEU A 58 -17.76 17.51 4.71
CA LEU A 58 -18.13 17.41 3.31
C LEU A 58 -19.65 17.27 3.14
N SER A 59 -20.29 16.38 3.91
CA SER A 59 -21.74 16.18 3.84
C SER A 59 -22.52 17.44 4.29
N GLN A 60 -22.02 18.15 5.30
CA GLN A 60 -22.57 19.45 5.71
C GLN A 60 -22.43 20.49 4.59
N GLY A 61 -21.25 20.60 3.97
CA GLY A 61 -21.05 21.53 2.84
C GLY A 61 -21.97 21.22 1.66
N ILE A 62 -22.26 19.95 1.38
CA ILE A 62 -23.24 19.54 0.37
C ILE A 62 -24.66 19.98 0.77
N LEU A 63 -25.06 19.79 2.04
CA LEU A 63 -26.36 20.23 2.52
C LEU A 63 -26.56 21.74 2.40
N GLU A 64 -25.54 22.52 2.72
CA GLU A 64 -25.58 23.98 2.69
C GLU A 64 -25.63 24.54 1.27
N THR A 65 -24.89 23.94 0.33
CA THR A 65 -24.74 24.47 -1.04
C THR A 65 -25.64 23.81 -2.08
N GLY A 66 -25.82 22.49 -1.99
CA GLY A 66 -26.58 21.69 -2.95
C GLY A 66 -27.92 21.19 -2.43
N GLY A 67 -28.16 21.32 -1.12
CA GLY A 67 -29.38 20.84 -0.46
C GLY A 67 -29.44 19.32 -0.29
N PHE A 68 -30.50 18.86 0.39
CA PHE A 68 -30.68 17.45 0.76
C PHE A 68 -30.70 16.48 -0.44
N ALA A 69 -31.17 16.93 -1.61
CA ALA A 69 -31.28 16.09 -2.81
C ALA A 69 -29.91 15.69 -3.40
N GLU A 70 -28.83 16.42 -3.09
CA GLU A 70 -27.48 16.14 -3.60
C GLU A 70 -26.70 15.16 -2.70
N LEU A 71 -27.12 14.95 -1.45
CA LEU A 71 -26.44 14.05 -0.52
C LEU A 71 -26.28 12.61 -1.03
N PRO A 72 -27.31 11.95 -1.60
CA PRO A 72 -27.15 10.59 -2.12
C PRO A 72 -26.13 10.52 -3.26
N LYS A 73 -26.07 11.56 -4.11
CA LYS A 73 -25.08 11.64 -5.19
C LYS A 73 -23.68 11.81 -4.62
N PHE A 74 -23.52 12.64 -3.59
CA PHE A 74 -22.25 12.79 -2.88
C PHE A 74 -21.73 11.45 -2.35
N TYR A 75 -22.52 10.72 -1.57
CA TYR A 75 -22.11 9.41 -1.04
C TYR A 75 -21.83 8.38 -2.15
N PHE A 76 -22.61 8.41 -3.23
CA PHE A 76 -22.36 7.57 -4.41
C PHE A 76 -20.98 7.85 -5.02
N PHE A 77 -20.65 9.12 -5.28
CA PHE A 77 -19.36 9.50 -5.85
C PHE A 77 -18.20 9.26 -4.88
N LEU A 78 -18.36 9.59 -3.60
CA LEU A 78 -17.36 9.31 -2.58
C LEU A 78 -17.03 7.82 -2.53
N THR A 79 -18.06 6.96 -2.49
CA THR A 79 -17.88 5.49 -2.54
C THR A 79 -17.16 5.05 -3.82
N LYS A 80 -17.48 5.67 -4.96
CA LYS A 80 -16.79 5.39 -6.22
C LYS A 80 -15.30 5.76 -6.16
N PHE A 81 -14.96 6.93 -5.60
CA PHE A 81 -13.57 7.35 -5.41
C PHE A 81 -12.82 6.46 -4.43
N VAL A 82 -13.46 6.05 -3.32
CA VAL A 82 -12.89 5.06 -2.39
C VAL A 82 -12.62 3.76 -3.11
N ARG A 83 -13.57 3.24 -3.90
CA ARG A 83 -13.40 1.99 -4.67
C ARG A 83 -12.32 2.05 -5.74
N MET A 84 -12.06 3.23 -6.30
CA MET A 84 -10.94 3.45 -7.21
C MET A 84 -9.59 3.59 -6.49
N GLY A 85 -9.58 3.54 -5.15
CA GLY A 85 -8.37 3.73 -4.34
C GLY A 85 -7.86 5.17 -4.40
N SER A 86 -8.73 6.14 -4.68
CA SER A 86 -8.37 7.56 -4.86
C SER A 86 -8.38 8.37 -3.58
N ILE A 87 -8.96 7.83 -2.50
CA ILE A 87 -9.13 8.50 -1.21
C ILE A 87 -8.13 7.96 -0.19
N CYS A 88 -7.35 8.85 0.40
CA CYS A 88 -6.51 8.62 1.57
C CYS A 88 -7.26 9.02 2.84
N TYR A 89 -6.90 8.39 3.97
CA TYR A 89 -7.45 8.70 5.29
C TYR A 89 -6.32 9.20 6.18
N ALA A 90 -6.37 10.48 6.55
CA ALA A 90 -5.37 11.11 7.40
C ALA A 90 -5.90 11.23 8.84
N LEU A 91 -5.08 10.80 9.80
CA LEU A 91 -5.29 11.00 11.22
C LEU A 91 -4.48 12.20 11.67
N TYR A 92 -5.17 13.17 12.27
CA TYR A 92 -4.55 14.32 12.91
C TYR A 92 -4.63 14.16 14.42
N GLU A 93 -3.54 14.53 15.10
CA GLU A 93 -3.57 14.65 16.56
C GLU A 93 -4.43 15.87 16.93
N ALA A 94 -5.29 15.69 17.94
CA ALA A 94 -6.07 16.80 18.48
C ALA A 94 -5.11 17.86 19.02
N ARG A 95 -5.08 19.03 18.38
CA ARG A 95 -4.28 20.15 18.87
C ARG A 95 -4.83 20.56 20.24
N ALA A 96 -3.98 20.50 21.27
CA ALA A 96 -4.18 21.37 22.42
C ALA A 96 -4.23 22.82 21.91
N GLU A 97 -5.03 23.68 22.53
CA GLU A 97 -5.14 25.11 22.23
C GLU A 97 -3.77 25.80 22.38
N VAL A 98 -2.90 25.63 21.39
CA VAL A 98 -1.59 26.27 21.31
C VAL A 98 -1.76 27.40 20.30
N GLU A 99 -1.42 28.61 20.74
CA GLU A 99 -1.44 29.82 19.93
C GLU A 99 -0.81 29.56 18.55
N PRO A 100 -1.42 30.08 17.46
CA PRO A 100 -0.94 29.85 16.10
C PRO A 100 0.38 30.57 15.89
N GLN A 101 1.48 29.94 16.28
CA GLN A 101 2.83 30.37 15.93
C GLN A 101 3.34 29.45 14.82
N ALA A 102 3.48 30.07 13.64
CA ALA A 102 3.97 29.56 12.36
C ALA A 102 2.93 28.97 11.39
N GLU A 103 3.01 29.46 10.14
CA GLU A 103 2.32 29.04 8.91
C GLU A 103 2.71 27.61 8.46
N VAL A 104 2.88 26.67 9.40
CA VAL A 104 3.19 25.28 9.09
C VAL A 104 1.87 24.54 8.96
N GLU A 105 1.59 24.04 7.76
CA GLU A 105 0.45 23.15 7.53
C GLU A 105 0.49 22.00 8.55
N PRO A 106 -0.65 21.68 9.19
CA PRO A 106 -0.69 20.57 10.13
C PRO A 106 -0.23 19.30 9.42
N GLN A 107 0.78 18.64 9.98
CA GLN A 107 1.18 17.32 9.52
C GLN A 107 0.29 16.26 10.17
N PRO A 108 -0.20 15.27 9.40
CA PRO A 108 -0.96 14.17 9.95
C PRO A 108 -0.04 13.27 10.78
N PHE A 109 -0.56 12.72 11.88
CA PHE A 109 0.11 11.68 12.66
C PHE A 109 0.38 10.44 11.80
N ALA A 110 -0.63 10.05 11.01
CA ALA A 110 -0.53 8.95 10.05
C ALA A 110 -1.47 9.18 8.87
N THR A 111 -1.10 8.67 7.69
CA THR A 111 -1.97 8.67 6.51
C THR A 111 -2.07 7.28 5.90
N LEU A 112 -3.28 6.75 5.79
CA LEU A 112 -3.57 5.53 5.04
C LEU A 112 -3.67 5.85 3.56
N ILE A 113 -2.85 5.17 2.75
CA ILE A 113 -2.74 5.35 1.31
C ILE A 113 -3.08 4.03 0.62
N PRO A 114 -4.18 3.94 -0.16
CA PRO A 114 -4.52 2.71 -0.88
C PRO A 114 -3.42 2.27 -1.86
N THR A 115 -3.12 0.97 -1.96
CA THR A 115 -2.03 0.44 -2.82
C THR A 115 -2.50 -0.52 -3.90
N THR A 116 -3.76 -0.96 -3.89
CA THR A 116 -4.25 -1.93 -4.88
C THR A 116 -4.45 -1.33 -6.27
N ARG A 117 -3.86 -1.98 -7.29
CA ARG A 117 -4.17 -1.78 -8.72
C ARG A 117 -4.87 -3.03 -9.25
N GLY A 118 -6.05 -2.89 -9.85
CA GLY A 118 -6.73 -3.97 -10.57
C GLY A 118 -7.81 -4.74 -9.79
N VAL A 119 -8.01 -4.45 -8.50
CA VAL A 119 -9.18 -4.88 -7.73
C VAL A 119 -9.81 -3.64 -7.08
N PRO A 120 -11.15 -3.48 -7.08
CA PRO A 120 -11.79 -2.37 -6.38
C PRO A 120 -11.43 -2.39 -4.90
N PHE A 121 -10.91 -1.28 -4.42
CA PHE A 121 -10.64 -1.09 -2.99
C PHE A 121 -11.98 -1.17 -2.24
N GLN A 122 -12.03 -1.95 -1.16
CA GLN A 122 -13.28 -2.06 -0.41
C GLN A 122 -13.39 -0.85 0.54
N PRO A 123 -14.59 -0.29 0.72
CA PRO A 123 -14.82 0.70 1.78
C PRO A 123 -14.34 0.16 3.12
N LEU A 124 -13.55 0.96 3.82
CA LEU A 124 -13.00 0.58 5.13
C LEU A 124 -14.09 0.67 6.19
N VAL A 125 -14.02 -0.26 7.14
CA VAL A 125 -14.82 -0.21 8.38
C VAL A 125 -13.87 0.13 9.50
N PHE A 126 -14.14 1.23 10.19
CA PHE A 126 -13.35 1.69 11.33
C PHE A 126 -14.03 1.24 12.61
N GLU A 127 -13.46 0.22 13.23
CA GLU A 127 -13.95 -0.31 14.50
C GLU A 127 -13.49 0.55 15.68
N ALA A 128 -14.33 0.59 16.72
CA ALA A 128 -13.97 1.22 17.98
C ALA A 128 -12.91 0.37 18.68
N ILE A 129 -11.85 1.02 19.15
CA ILE A 129 -10.73 0.37 19.82
C ILE A 129 -10.96 0.37 21.32
N ALA A 130 -11.05 -0.82 21.92
CA ALA A 130 -11.14 -0.99 23.36
C ALA A 130 -9.76 -0.71 24.00
N LEU A 131 -9.75 0.04 25.11
CA LEU A 131 -8.50 0.48 25.74
C LEU A 131 -7.73 -0.64 26.44
N ASP A 132 -8.45 -1.65 26.91
CA ASP A 132 -7.99 -2.81 27.68
C ASP A 132 -7.80 -4.07 26.81
N GLN A 133 -8.28 -4.06 25.57
CA GLN A 133 -8.08 -5.15 24.62
C GLN A 133 -6.63 -5.11 24.06
N PRO A 134 -5.86 -6.21 24.17
CA PRO A 134 -4.55 -6.28 23.55
C PRO A 134 -4.67 -6.50 22.03
N TYR A 135 -3.82 -5.81 21.27
CA TYR A 135 -3.68 -5.95 19.81
C TYR A 135 -2.24 -6.34 19.44
N GLN A 136 -2.08 -7.17 18.41
CA GLN A 136 -0.79 -7.61 17.90
C GLN A 136 -0.59 -7.14 16.47
N LEU A 137 0.63 -6.70 16.16
CA LEU A 137 1.05 -6.43 14.79
C LEU A 137 1.17 -7.75 14.01
N SER A 138 0.71 -7.75 12.75
CA SER A 138 0.91 -8.88 11.84
C SER A 138 2.41 -9.19 11.67
N ARG A 139 2.78 -10.47 11.69
CA ARG A 139 4.16 -10.93 11.43
C ARG A 139 4.66 -10.59 10.02
N LEU A 140 3.73 -10.29 9.11
CA LEU A 140 4.01 -9.90 7.74
C LEU A 140 4.18 -8.39 7.59
N ALA A 141 3.91 -7.62 8.64
CA ALA A 141 4.06 -6.17 8.61
C ALA A 141 5.53 -5.76 8.70
N TYR A 142 5.89 -4.69 8.00
CA TYR A 142 7.26 -4.16 7.99
C TYR A 142 7.26 -2.64 7.82
N CYS A 143 8.28 -2.00 8.39
CA CYS A 143 8.57 -0.59 8.17
C CYS A 143 9.73 -0.42 7.20
N HIS A 144 9.68 0.58 6.33
CA HIS A 144 10.82 0.98 5.51
C HIS A 144 10.74 2.45 5.10
N ALA A 145 11.90 3.01 4.76
CA ALA A 145 12.01 4.39 4.30
C ALA A 145 11.85 4.46 2.77
N THR A 146 11.07 5.43 2.29
CA THR A 146 10.90 5.73 0.86
C THR A 146 10.68 7.24 0.70
N ASP A 147 11.43 7.90 -0.20
CA ASP A 147 11.26 9.33 -0.51
C ASP A 147 11.21 10.25 0.73
N GLN A 148 12.13 10.03 1.69
CA GLN A 148 12.20 10.73 2.99
C GLN A 148 11.00 10.50 3.93
N ARG A 149 10.15 9.52 3.63
CA ARG A 149 8.99 9.13 4.44
C ARG A 149 9.24 7.76 5.06
N MET A 150 8.57 7.50 6.19
CA MET A 150 8.53 6.18 6.79
C MET A 150 7.17 5.54 6.50
N LEU A 151 7.19 4.35 5.92
CA LEU A 151 5.99 3.58 5.59
C LEU A 151 5.90 2.34 6.47
N LEU A 152 4.68 2.01 6.91
CA LEU A 152 4.32 0.72 7.49
C LEU A 152 3.39 -0.01 6.51
N GLU A 153 3.79 -1.21 6.12
CA GLU A 153 3.14 -2.01 5.06
C GLU A 153 2.98 -3.47 5.47
N SER A 154 2.16 -4.21 4.71
CA SER A 154 2.12 -5.68 4.70
C SER A 154 1.85 -6.17 3.27
N PRO A 155 2.46 -7.30 2.83
CA PRO A 155 2.14 -7.94 1.55
C PRO A 155 0.67 -8.32 1.36
N THR A 156 -0.10 -8.38 2.45
CA THR A 156 -1.53 -8.75 2.44
C THR A 156 -2.47 -7.54 2.62
N ALA A 157 -1.94 -6.38 3.02
CA ALA A 157 -2.75 -5.20 3.26
C ALA A 157 -3.08 -4.48 1.93
N PRO A 158 -4.33 -4.01 1.73
CA PRO A 158 -4.73 -3.30 0.51
C PRO A 158 -4.25 -1.83 0.48
N ALA A 159 -3.59 -1.38 1.54
CA ALA A 159 -3.09 -0.04 1.73
C ALA A 159 -1.77 -0.05 2.53
N GLN A 160 -1.07 1.08 2.48
CA GLN A 160 0.10 1.37 3.30
C GLN A 160 -0.23 2.51 4.27
N ILE A 161 0.54 2.63 5.33
CA ILE A 161 0.46 3.72 6.30
C ILE A 161 1.73 4.56 6.21
N GLU A 162 1.60 5.82 5.83
CA GLU A 162 2.65 6.82 5.99
C GLU A 162 2.67 7.30 7.44
N LEU A 163 3.81 7.16 8.12
CA LEU A 163 4.01 7.59 9.49
C LEU A 163 4.55 9.03 9.47
N GLY A 164 3.72 9.99 9.87
CA GLY A 164 4.11 11.41 9.99
C GLY A 164 4.74 11.75 11.33
N ASP A 165 4.59 10.87 12.33
CA ASP A 165 5.14 11.03 13.67
C ASP A 165 5.91 9.77 14.12
N TRP A 166 7.07 9.96 14.76
CA TRP A 166 7.91 8.86 15.25
C TRP A 166 7.18 7.96 16.25
N ARG A 167 6.21 8.52 17.00
CA ARG A 167 5.38 7.77 17.97
C ARG A 167 4.58 6.68 17.26
N GLY A 168 4.20 6.85 15.99
CA GLY A 168 3.58 5.80 15.20
C GLY A 168 4.47 4.57 15.02
N GLY A 169 5.78 4.77 14.81
CA GLY A 169 6.78 3.69 14.76
C GLY A 169 7.01 3.04 16.13
N ALA A 170 6.99 3.83 17.22
CA ALA A 170 7.06 3.31 18.58
C ALA A 170 5.84 2.43 18.91
N ILE A 171 4.63 2.84 18.52
CA ILE A 171 3.41 2.05 18.64
C ILE A 171 3.55 0.72 17.86
N ALA A 172 3.97 0.77 16.59
CA ALA A 172 4.17 -0.44 15.78
C ALA A 172 5.15 -1.42 16.44
N THR A 173 6.25 -0.89 16.99
CA THR A 173 7.25 -1.69 17.72
C THR A 173 6.66 -2.33 18.97
N ALA A 174 5.88 -1.59 19.75
CA ALA A 174 5.24 -2.09 20.95
C ALA A 174 4.20 -3.18 20.64
N LEU A 175 3.41 -3.01 19.57
CA LEU A 175 2.40 -3.96 19.11
C LEU A 175 2.97 -5.29 18.62
N ALA A 176 4.25 -5.35 18.20
CA ALA A 176 4.91 -6.62 17.88
C ALA A 176 4.88 -7.61 19.06
N GLN A 177 4.81 -7.10 20.29
CA GLN A 177 4.76 -7.89 21.53
C GLN A 177 3.32 -8.09 22.07
N GLY A 178 2.30 -7.59 21.37
CA GLY A 178 0.93 -7.58 21.88
C GLY A 178 0.72 -6.56 23.00
N LYS A 179 0.03 -5.44 22.71
CA LYS A 179 -0.19 -4.36 23.69
C LYS A 179 -1.61 -3.84 23.65
N THR A 180 -2.10 -3.41 24.80
CA THR A 180 -3.37 -2.69 24.91
C THR A 180 -3.16 -1.23 24.57
N ALA A 181 -4.21 -0.53 24.14
CA ALA A 181 -4.12 0.91 23.88
C ALA A 181 -3.75 1.69 25.17
N GLN A 182 -4.24 1.26 26.33
CA GLN A 182 -3.87 1.86 27.62
C GLN A 182 -2.36 1.75 27.88
N ALA A 183 -1.76 0.57 27.66
CA ALA A 183 -0.32 0.39 27.86
C ALA A 183 0.52 1.25 26.91
N LEU A 184 0.03 1.51 25.69
CA LEU A 184 0.69 2.41 24.74
C LEU A 184 0.67 3.86 25.23
N LEU A 185 -0.46 4.32 25.79
CA LEU A 185 -0.59 5.65 26.38
C LEU A 185 0.37 5.84 27.56
N ASP A 186 0.51 4.81 28.40
CA ASP A 186 1.40 4.86 29.57
C ASP A 186 2.89 4.84 29.17
N GLN A 187 3.23 4.14 28.07
CA GLN A 187 4.62 3.93 27.64
C GLN A 187 5.16 5.05 26.74
N ILE A 188 4.31 5.67 25.91
CA ILE A 188 4.73 6.60 24.86
C ILE A 188 4.24 8.01 25.21
N PRO A 189 5.14 8.92 25.61
CA PRO A 189 4.76 10.27 26.03
C PRO A 189 4.04 11.07 24.95
N GLY A 190 3.09 11.91 25.39
CA GLY A 190 2.39 12.88 24.55
C GLY A 190 1.30 12.30 23.66
N LEU A 191 1.02 10.99 23.71
CA LEU A 191 -0.13 10.41 23.01
C LEU A 191 -1.43 10.71 23.73
N THR A 192 -2.47 11.04 22.97
CA THR A 192 -3.84 11.12 23.47
C THR A 192 -4.60 9.81 23.20
N PRO A 193 -5.63 9.48 24.01
CA PRO A 193 -6.50 8.32 23.75
C PRO A 193 -7.06 8.31 22.33
N GLU A 194 -7.50 9.47 21.82
CA GLU A 194 -8.11 9.61 20.49
C GLU A 194 -7.11 9.31 19.37
N THR A 195 -5.85 9.72 19.55
CA THR A 195 -4.77 9.47 18.59
C THR A 195 -4.40 8.00 18.55
N VAL A 196 -4.25 7.35 19.72
CA VAL A 196 -3.97 5.91 19.80
C VAL A 196 -5.11 5.10 19.22
N GLN A 197 -6.35 5.38 19.63
CA GLN A 197 -7.53 4.67 19.13
C GLN A 197 -7.73 4.89 17.63
N GLY A 198 -7.56 6.12 17.14
CA GLY A 198 -7.63 6.43 15.71
C GLY A 198 -6.56 5.69 14.92
N PHE A 199 -5.33 5.65 15.42
CA PHE A 199 -4.23 4.98 14.74
C PHE A 199 -4.42 3.46 14.71
N LEU A 200 -4.77 2.85 15.85
CA LEU A 200 -5.08 1.42 15.89
C LEU A 200 -6.29 1.05 15.02
N SER A 201 -7.30 1.93 14.94
CA SER A 201 -8.44 1.73 14.04
C SER A 201 -8.03 1.75 12.56
N LEU A 202 -7.11 2.65 12.15
CA LEU A 202 -6.52 2.61 10.82
C LEU A 202 -5.82 1.27 10.56
N LEU A 203 -4.93 0.84 11.46
CA LEU A 203 -4.18 -0.41 11.30
C LEU A 203 -5.11 -1.63 11.23
N LEU A 204 -6.14 -1.68 12.08
CA LEU A 204 -7.10 -2.77 12.13
C LEU A 204 -7.94 -2.84 10.85
N SER A 205 -8.38 -1.69 10.32
CA SER A 205 -9.21 -1.60 9.12
C SER A 205 -8.58 -2.22 7.87
N ILE A 206 -7.24 -2.35 7.84
CA ILE A 206 -6.48 -2.93 6.73
C ILE A 206 -5.75 -4.22 7.11
N GLY A 207 -6.03 -4.77 8.30
CA GLY A 207 -5.47 -6.04 8.76
C GLY A 207 -3.97 -6.00 9.09
N LEU A 208 -3.41 -4.82 9.42
CA LEU A 208 -2.04 -4.71 9.93
C LEU A 208 -1.92 -5.16 11.39
N ILE A 209 -3.01 -5.06 12.16
CA ILE A 209 -3.09 -5.55 13.53
C ILE A 209 -4.31 -6.45 13.69
N SER A 210 -4.31 -7.27 14.74
CA SER A 210 -5.48 -8.06 15.14
C SER A 210 -5.61 -8.11 16.66
N PRO A 211 -6.84 -8.20 17.21
CA PRO A 211 -7.03 -8.38 18.64
C PRO A 211 -6.48 -9.74 19.08
N LEU A 212 -5.76 -9.80 20.21
CA LEU A 212 -5.44 -11.09 20.84
C LEU A 212 -6.64 -11.52 21.67
N THR A 213 -7.28 -12.62 21.29
CA THR A 213 -8.31 -13.25 22.12
C THR A 213 -7.65 -14.08 23.21
N ALA A 214 -8.22 -14.06 24.43
CA ALA A 214 -7.67 -14.79 25.59
C ALA A 214 -7.65 -16.32 25.42
N SER A 215 -8.30 -16.84 24.39
CA SER A 215 -8.30 -18.25 24.02
C SER A 215 -7.30 -18.47 22.89
N LEU A 216 -6.00 -18.56 23.20
CA LEU A 216 -4.99 -19.36 22.50
C LEU A 216 -3.66 -19.24 23.26
N THR A 217 -3.43 -20.15 24.20
CA THR A 217 -2.13 -20.40 24.84
C THR A 217 -1.19 -21.16 23.90
N ALA A 218 -0.92 -20.59 22.73
CA ALA A 218 0.12 -21.08 21.81
C ALA A 218 0.96 -19.87 21.36
N PRO A 219 2.30 -20.00 21.31
CA PRO A 219 3.10 -19.00 20.63
C PRO A 219 2.67 -18.99 19.15
N GLU A 220 2.53 -17.79 18.56
CA GLU A 220 2.24 -17.54 17.14
C GLU A 220 0.76 -17.63 16.68
N SER A 221 -0.17 -16.99 17.38
CA SER A 221 -1.43 -16.62 16.72
C SER A 221 -2.13 -15.41 17.34
N GLY A 222 -1.76 -14.21 16.88
CA GLY A 222 -2.71 -13.10 16.78
C GLY A 222 -3.86 -13.53 15.84
N ALA A 223 -5.08 -13.05 16.11
CA ALA A 223 -6.31 -13.62 15.56
C ALA A 223 -6.28 -14.00 14.06
N ALA A 224 -6.77 -15.21 13.79
CA ALA A 224 -7.21 -15.79 12.51
C ALA A 224 -6.34 -15.54 11.26
N GLU A 225 -5.00 -15.60 11.38
CA GLU A 225 -4.19 -15.86 10.20
C GLU A 225 -4.59 -17.22 9.59
N SER A 226 -5.00 -17.24 8.32
CA SER A 226 -5.43 -18.46 7.64
C SER A 226 -4.30 -19.49 7.61
N GLU A 227 -4.65 -20.78 7.62
CA GLU A 227 -3.66 -21.87 7.52
C GLU A 227 -2.76 -21.73 6.28
N ALA A 228 -3.28 -21.15 5.20
CA ALA A 228 -2.53 -20.85 3.99
C ALA A 228 -1.49 -19.74 4.21
N LEU A 229 -1.82 -18.68 4.94
CA LEU A 229 -0.88 -17.59 5.22
C LEU A 229 0.24 -18.04 6.16
N ARG A 230 -0.05 -18.88 7.16
CA ARG A 230 0.96 -19.44 8.09
C ARG A 230 2.09 -20.23 7.41
N GLN A 231 1.84 -20.76 6.20
CA GLN A 231 2.85 -21.48 5.42
C GLN A 231 3.84 -20.55 4.70
N TRP A 232 3.58 -19.25 4.67
CA TRP A 232 4.46 -18.28 4.05
C TRP A 232 5.48 -17.72 5.04
N GLU A 233 6.74 -17.74 4.64
CA GLU A 233 7.75 -16.86 5.22
C GLU A 233 7.56 -15.41 4.74
N PHE A 234 7.93 -14.44 5.59
CA PHE A 234 7.77 -13.01 5.29
C PHE A 234 8.39 -12.61 3.95
N HIS A 235 9.65 -12.99 3.73
CA HIS A 235 10.40 -12.59 2.54
C HIS A 235 9.86 -13.23 1.27
N ASP A 236 9.37 -14.47 1.36
CA ASP A 236 8.76 -15.17 0.23
C ASP A 236 7.45 -14.53 -0.21
N LEU A 237 6.58 -14.19 0.75
CA LEU A 237 5.31 -13.54 0.42
C LEU A 237 5.52 -12.10 -0.06
N LEU A 238 6.45 -11.36 0.54
CA LEU A 238 6.80 -10.02 0.08
C LEU A 238 7.30 -10.06 -1.38
N PHE A 239 8.24 -10.96 -1.69
CA PHE A 239 8.73 -11.15 -3.05
C PHE A 239 7.61 -11.56 -4.02
N HIS A 240 6.80 -12.55 -3.62
CA HIS A 240 5.64 -13.03 -4.38
C HIS A 240 4.68 -11.90 -4.77
N THR A 241 4.36 -11.03 -3.81
CA THR A 241 3.41 -9.92 -4.00
C THR A 241 4.02 -8.82 -4.86
N ARG A 242 5.29 -8.48 -4.64
CA ARG A 242 5.97 -7.39 -5.37
C ARG A 242 6.41 -7.78 -6.78
N SER A 243 6.55 -9.08 -7.11
CA SER A 243 6.94 -9.54 -8.44
C SER A 243 5.77 -9.72 -9.42
N ARG A 244 4.52 -9.55 -8.97
CA ARG A 244 3.32 -9.79 -9.79
C ARG A 244 2.49 -8.52 -9.98
N GLN A 245 2.15 -8.26 -11.24
CA GLN A 245 1.21 -7.20 -11.57
C GLN A 245 -0.17 -7.47 -10.93
N GLY A 246 -0.84 -6.41 -10.49
CA GLY A 246 -2.18 -6.48 -9.89
C GLY A 246 -2.20 -6.73 -8.37
N ARG A 247 -1.05 -6.99 -7.75
CA ARG A 247 -0.92 -7.16 -6.29
C ARG A 247 -0.12 -6.06 -5.60
N THR A 248 0.40 -5.12 -6.38
CA THR A 248 1.21 -3.98 -5.92
C THR A 248 0.85 -2.74 -6.75
N SER A 249 0.88 -1.57 -6.12
CA SER A 249 0.83 -0.27 -6.81
C SER A 249 2.15 0.05 -7.51
N GLN A 250 3.23 -0.64 -7.16
CA GLN A 250 4.53 -0.40 -7.76
C GLN A 250 4.57 -0.89 -9.21
N THR A 251 5.41 -0.26 -10.01
CA THR A 251 5.64 -0.68 -11.40
C THR A 251 6.41 -2.00 -11.42
N VAL A 252 5.88 -2.99 -12.14
CA VAL A 252 6.50 -4.32 -12.30
C VAL A 252 7.06 -4.45 -13.71
N GLY A 253 8.25 -5.04 -13.85
CA GLY A 253 8.89 -5.31 -15.14
C GLY A 253 9.81 -4.19 -15.62
N SER A 254 9.70 -3.84 -16.90
CA SER A 254 10.62 -2.97 -17.65
C SER A 254 10.55 -1.49 -17.25
N THR A 255 10.89 -1.19 -16.00
CA THR A 255 10.89 0.18 -15.45
C THR A 255 12.04 1.04 -15.97
N TYR A 256 13.13 0.41 -16.45
CA TYR A 256 14.34 1.07 -16.94
C TYR A 256 14.82 2.23 -16.06
N ARG A 257 14.61 2.15 -14.74
CA ARG A 257 14.77 3.27 -13.79
C ARG A 257 16.18 3.86 -13.70
N PHE A 258 17.19 3.20 -14.29
CA PHE A 258 18.57 3.64 -14.32
C PHE A 258 19.08 3.90 -15.75
N ARG A 259 18.20 3.87 -16.76
CA ARG A 259 18.59 4.04 -18.16
C ARG A 259 19.14 5.45 -18.37
N GLY A 260 20.42 5.55 -18.72
CA GLY A 260 21.13 6.82 -18.88
C GLY A 260 21.69 7.38 -17.57
N GLU A 261 21.46 6.72 -16.44
CA GLU A 261 22.04 7.09 -15.13
C GLU A 261 23.16 6.13 -14.72
N ILE A 262 22.96 4.82 -14.92
CA ILE A 262 23.95 3.78 -14.61
C ILE A 262 24.26 3.02 -15.89
N GLU A 263 25.54 3.01 -16.26
CA GLU A 263 26.02 2.19 -17.37
C GLU A 263 25.80 0.69 -17.08
N PRO A 264 25.22 -0.08 -18.02
CA PRO A 264 24.96 -1.49 -17.80
C PRO A 264 26.26 -2.29 -17.66
N LEU A 265 26.21 -3.35 -16.83
CA LEU A 265 27.33 -4.27 -16.73
C LEU A 265 27.58 -4.98 -18.08
N PRO A 266 28.84 -5.35 -18.39
CA PRO A 266 29.16 -6.12 -19.59
C PRO A 266 28.34 -7.40 -19.67
N VAL A 267 27.90 -7.76 -20.89
CA VAL A 267 27.11 -8.98 -21.17
C VAL A 267 27.87 -10.24 -20.74
N ILE A 268 29.20 -10.21 -20.86
CA ILE A 268 30.10 -11.26 -20.41
C ILE A 268 30.87 -10.72 -19.22
N LYS A 269 30.88 -11.46 -18.11
CA LYS A 269 31.70 -11.13 -16.94
C LYS A 269 33.15 -10.90 -17.39
N PRO A 270 33.75 -9.73 -17.10
CA PRO A 270 35.17 -9.50 -17.37
C PRO A 270 36.01 -10.56 -16.66
N GLN A 271 36.90 -11.19 -17.42
CA GLN A 271 37.85 -12.16 -16.87
C GLN A 271 39.12 -11.41 -16.48
N PRO A 272 39.66 -11.65 -15.27
CA PRO A 272 40.99 -11.18 -14.93
C PRO A 272 42.03 -11.67 -15.94
N ASP A 273 42.99 -10.82 -16.29
CA ASP A 273 43.98 -11.10 -17.33
C ASP A 273 44.96 -12.23 -16.94
N ASP A 274 45.11 -12.45 -15.63
CA ASP A 274 46.00 -13.45 -15.03
C ASP A 274 45.39 -14.85 -14.94
N TRP A 275 44.14 -15.03 -15.37
CA TRP A 275 43.48 -16.33 -15.37
C TRP A 275 43.96 -17.20 -16.54
N GLU A 276 44.27 -18.46 -16.24
CA GLU A 276 44.52 -19.47 -17.26
C GLU A 276 43.24 -19.73 -18.06
N LYS A 277 43.33 -19.62 -19.39
CA LYS A 277 42.21 -19.82 -20.31
C LYS A 277 42.30 -21.20 -20.93
N ILE A 278 41.41 -22.10 -20.50
CA ILE A 278 41.31 -23.46 -21.03
C ILE A 278 40.23 -23.47 -22.13
N ALA A 279 40.64 -23.78 -23.36
CA ALA A 279 39.69 -23.95 -24.46
C ALA A 279 38.90 -25.25 -24.26
N LEU A 280 37.57 -25.15 -24.20
CA LEU A 280 36.69 -26.32 -24.18
C LEU A 280 36.41 -26.78 -25.62
N PRO A 281 36.31 -28.10 -25.87
CA PRO A 281 35.89 -28.61 -27.17
C PRO A 281 34.53 -28.04 -27.58
N LEU A 282 34.44 -27.51 -28.80
CA LEU A 282 33.19 -27.02 -29.37
C LEU A 282 32.45 -28.21 -30.01
N PRO A 283 31.26 -28.59 -29.52
CA PRO A 283 30.47 -29.63 -30.17
C PRO A 283 29.96 -29.15 -31.54
N ASP A 284 29.90 -30.06 -32.51
CA ASP A 284 29.32 -29.77 -33.82
C ASP A 284 27.78 -29.80 -33.73
N GLY A 285 27.19 -28.61 -33.56
CA GLY A 285 25.74 -28.43 -33.45
C GLY A 285 24.96 -28.90 -34.69
N ALA A 286 25.56 -28.89 -35.89
CA ALA A 286 24.91 -29.35 -37.11
C ALA A 286 24.88 -30.88 -37.18
N ALA A 287 25.98 -31.54 -36.77
CA ALA A 287 26.03 -33.00 -36.64
C ALA A 287 25.03 -33.49 -35.58
N ILE A 288 24.94 -32.78 -34.44
CA ILE A 288 24.00 -33.08 -33.35
C ILE A 288 22.53 -32.95 -33.84
N ALA A 289 22.19 -31.87 -34.54
CA ALA A 289 20.84 -31.66 -35.07
C ALA A 289 20.47 -32.67 -36.19
N ALA A 290 21.43 -33.05 -37.04
CA ALA A 290 21.22 -34.04 -38.10
C ALA A 290 21.02 -35.46 -37.54
N GLN A 291 21.75 -35.82 -36.48
CA GLN A 291 21.59 -37.09 -35.77
C GLN A 291 20.20 -37.24 -35.16
N ALA A 292 19.58 -36.16 -34.66
CA ALA A 292 18.20 -36.19 -34.15
C ALA A 292 17.15 -36.55 -35.24
N SER A 293 17.44 -36.34 -36.53
CA SER A 293 16.51 -36.57 -37.65
C SER A 293 16.73 -37.90 -38.40
N GLY A 294 17.90 -38.55 -38.27
CA GLY A 294 18.28 -39.80 -38.98
C GLY A 294 18.30 -41.06 -38.08
N GLY A 295 18.11 -42.26 -38.63
CA GLY A 295 17.81 -43.49 -37.87
C GLY A 295 18.86 -44.04 -36.86
N ILE A 296 18.36 -44.30 -35.64
CA ILE A 296 18.61 -45.35 -34.62
C ILE A 296 20.02 -45.61 -34.02
N ALA A 297 21.18 -45.32 -34.63
CA ALA A 297 22.43 -45.81 -33.99
C ALA A 297 23.10 -44.89 -32.95
N GLN A 298 22.81 -43.58 -32.95
CA GLN A 298 23.27 -42.63 -31.92
C GLN A 298 22.44 -41.35 -32.06
N ARG A 299 21.16 -41.46 -31.72
CA ARG A 299 20.29 -40.29 -31.61
C ARG A 299 20.55 -39.64 -30.27
N ASP A 300 20.75 -38.32 -30.26
CA ASP A 300 20.42 -37.56 -29.07
C ASP A 300 18.98 -37.94 -28.67
N PRO A 301 18.76 -38.33 -27.41
CA PRO A 301 17.44 -38.75 -26.97
C PRO A 301 16.43 -37.66 -27.29
N GLY A 302 15.26 -38.07 -27.80
CA GLY A 302 14.19 -37.11 -28.04
C GLY A 302 13.86 -36.38 -26.74
N PHE A 303 13.34 -35.16 -26.85
CA PHE A 303 12.95 -34.37 -25.66
C PHE A 303 12.09 -35.19 -24.68
N TRP A 304 11.17 -36.00 -25.21
CA TRP A 304 10.34 -36.93 -24.43
C TRP A 304 11.13 -38.05 -23.75
N ASP A 305 12.11 -38.64 -24.44
CA ASP A 305 12.95 -39.70 -23.89
C ASP A 305 13.85 -39.16 -22.76
N VAL A 306 14.34 -37.92 -22.88
CA VAL A 306 15.11 -37.24 -21.83
C VAL A 306 14.25 -37.00 -20.59
N LEU A 307 13.00 -36.56 -20.77
CA LEU A 307 12.11 -36.31 -19.64
C LEU A 307 11.69 -37.59 -18.92
N GLN A 308 11.58 -38.72 -19.64
CA GLN A 308 11.20 -40.00 -19.04
C GLN A 308 12.36 -40.75 -18.38
N SER A 309 13.61 -40.42 -18.73
CA SER A 309 14.81 -41.10 -18.23
C SER A 309 15.53 -40.36 -17.10
N ARG A 310 15.05 -39.18 -16.68
CA ARG A 310 15.52 -38.42 -15.52
C ARG A 310 14.68 -38.74 -14.29
#